data_AF-A0A2E6N5C9-F1
#
_entry.id   AF-A0A2E6N5C9-F1
#
_cell.length_a   1.000
_cell.length_b   1.000
_cell.length_c   1.000
_cell.angle_alpha   90.00
_cell.angle_beta   90.00
_cell.angle_gamma   90.00
#
_symmetry.space_group_name_H-M   'P 1'
#
loop_
_entity.id
_entity.type
_entity.pdbx_description
1 polymer ?
#
loop_
_entity_poly.entity_id
_entity_poly.type
_entity_poly.pdbx_seq_one_letter_code
_entity_poly.pdbx_strand_id
1 'polypeptide(L)' 'MLSPDAQINEETCPKDIPEWDSLGHINIITAIEDEYDIEITTEKIVKLESVAHFKQIIEELS' A
#
# COMPACT_ATOMS: atom_id res chain seq x y z
N MET A 1 18.93 -1.37 5.03
CA MET A 1 19.33 -1.55 3.61
C MET A 1 18.59 -2.77 3.10
N LEU A 2 17.44 -2.54 2.48
CA LEU A 2 16.76 -3.55 1.69
C LEU A 2 17.69 -3.98 0.54
N SER A 3 17.85 -5.28 0.35
CA SER A 3 18.58 -5.84 -0.78
C SER A 3 17.88 -5.45 -2.09
N PRO A 4 18.62 -5.23 -3.20
CA PRO A 4 18.03 -4.89 -4.51
C PRO A 4 17.09 -5.96 -5.11
N ASP A 5 16.93 -7.11 -4.44
CA ASP A 5 16.03 -8.20 -4.80
C ASP A 5 14.86 -8.37 -3.83
N ALA A 6 14.41 -7.29 -3.15
CA ALA A 6 13.16 -7.34 -2.38
C ALA A 6 12.00 -7.65 -3.34
N GLN A 7 11.66 -8.94 -3.46
CA GLN A 7 10.54 -9.42 -4.26
C GLN A 7 9.25 -9.01 -3.57
N ILE A 8 8.77 -7.81 -3.92
CA ILE A 8 7.42 -7.38 -3.55
C ILE A 8 6.44 -8.34 -4.21
N ASN A 9 5.60 -8.96 -3.40
CA ASN A 9 4.51 -9.83 -3.82
C ASN A 9 3.20 -9.40 -3.14
N GLU A 10 2.09 -10.05 -3.48
CA GLU A 10 0.77 -9.70 -2.94
C GLU A 10 0.69 -9.89 -1.40
N GLU A 11 1.49 -10.78 -0.83
CA GLU A 11 1.57 -11.02 0.61
C GLU A 11 2.51 -10.06 1.35
N THR A 12 3.19 -9.17 0.62
CA THR A 12 4.13 -8.22 1.22
C THR A 12 3.38 -7.20 2.04
N CYS A 13 3.79 -7.08 3.30
CA CYS A 13 3.15 -6.25 4.31
C CYS A 13 4.17 -5.26 4.93
N PRO A 14 3.70 -4.24 5.67
CA PRO A 14 4.56 -3.34 6.45
C PRO A 14 5.57 -4.06 7.37
N LYS A 15 5.22 -5.24 7.88
CA LYS A 15 6.10 -6.07 8.71
C LYS A 15 7.33 -6.61 7.97
N ASP A 16 7.25 -6.76 6.66
CA ASP A 16 8.30 -7.37 5.83
C ASP A 16 9.30 -6.32 5.33
N ILE A 17 8.90 -5.04 5.36
CA ILE A 17 9.69 -3.89 4.90
C ILE A 17 9.79 -2.88 6.04
N PRO A 18 10.92 -2.82 6.77
CA PRO A 18 11.10 -1.89 7.89
C PRO A 18 10.88 -0.41 7.53
N GLU A 19 11.20 -0.03 6.29
CA GLU A 19 10.98 1.31 5.74
C GLU A 19 9.49 1.61 5.46
N TRP A 20 8.63 0.59 5.40
CA TRP A 20 7.18 0.73 5.33
C TRP A 20 6.59 0.89 6.73
N ASP A 21 6.91 2.00 7.38
CA ASP A 21 6.31 2.40 8.66
C ASP A 21 4.97 3.15 8.44
N SER A 22 4.49 3.87 9.47
CA SER A 22 3.25 4.67 9.36
C SER A 22 3.33 5.78 8.31
N LEU A 23 4.50 6.43 8.13
CA LEU A 23 4.66 7.48 7.11
C LEU A 23 4.78 6.88 5.72
N GLY A 24 5.52 5.77 5.58
CA GLY A 24 5.59 5.01 4.34
C GLY A 24 4.20 4.54 3.89
N HIS A 25 3.35 4.13 4.84
CA HIS A 25 1.98 3.70 4.57
C HIS A 25 1.12 4.83 3.99
N ILE A 26 1.14 6.02 4.59
CA ILE A 26 0.42 7.18 4.07
C ILE A 26 0.95 7.59 2.69
N ASN A 27 2.27 7.60 2.49
CA ASN A 27 2.86 7.94 1.20
C ASN A 27 2.39 7.00 0.07
N ILE A 28 2.27 5.70 0.35
CA ILE A 28 1.76 4.73 -0.63
C ILE A 28 0.30 5.01 -0.96
N ILE A 29 -0.53 5.30 0.05
CA ILE A 29 -1.94 5.64 -0.16
C ILE A 29 -2.07 6.88 -1.02
N THR A 30 -1.40 7.97 -0.67
CA THR A 30 -1.46 9.23 -1.43
C THR A 30 -0.96 9.04 -2.87
N ALA A 31 0.12 8.26 -3.07
CA ALA A 31 0.60 7.97 -4.42
C ALA A 31 -0.42 7.18 -5.26
N ILE A 32 -1.17 6.26 -4.64
CA ILE A 32 -2.23 5.50 -5.30
C ILE A 32 -3.42 6.41 -5.63
N GLU A 33 -3.85 7.24 -4.69
CA GLU A 33 -4.92 8.22 -4.88
C GLU A 33 -4.61 9.15 -6.05
N ASP A 34 -3.39 9.70 -6.09
CA ASP A 34 -2.92 10.59 -7.16
C ASP A 34 -2.79 9.89 -8.53
N GLU A 35 -2.27 8.65 -8.57
CA GLU A 35 -2.04 7.92 -9.83
C GLU A 35 -3.34 7.43 -10.48
N TYR A 36 -4.31 7.01 -9.66
CA TYR A 36 -5.58 6.46 -10.14
C TYR A 36 -6.75 7.45 -10.08
N ASP A 37 -6.54 8.68 -9.57
CA ASP A 37 -7.56 9.70 -9.35
C ASP A 37 -8.74 9.17 -8.50
N ILE A 38 -8.41 8.42 -7.44
CA ILE A 38 -9.36 7.80 -6.50
C ILE A 38 -9.22 8.39 -5.10
N GLU A 39 -10.28 8.34 -4.29
CA GLU A 39 -10.22 8.69 -2.86
C GLU A 39 -10.45 7.44 -1.99
N ILE A 40 -9.50 7.15 -1.09
CA ILE A 40 -9.56 6.03 -0.16
C ILE A 40 -9.93 6.54 1.24
N THR A 41 -11.08 6.11 1.74
CA THR A 41 -11.53 6.53 3.07
C THR A 41 -10.62 6.01 4.19
N THR A 42 -10.51 6.77 5.28
CA THR A 42 -9.73 6.36 6.46
C THR A 42 -10.14 5.01 7.05
N GLU A 43 -11.40 4.60 6.92
CA GLU A 43 -11.88 3.28 7.36
C GLU A 43 -11.33 2.13 6.50
N LYS A 44 -11.11 2.38 5.21
CA LYS A 44 -10.48 1.44 4.28
C LYS A 44 -8.97 1.42 4.48
N ILE A 45 -8.34 2.59 4.69
CA ILE A 45 -6.90 2.72 4.97
C ILE A 45 -6.46 1.79 6.11
N VAL A 46 -7.21 1.76 7.23
CA VAL A 46 -6.87 0.90 8.39
C VAL A 46 -6.90 -0.61 8.05
N LYS A 47 -7.56 -1.00 6.96
CA LYS A 47 -7.62 -2.40 6.49
C LYS A 47 -6.57 -2.71 5.43
N LEU A 48 -5.85 -1.72 4.91
CA LEU A 48 -4.78 -1.93 3.94
C LEU A 48 -3.53 -2.36 4.72
N GLU A 49 -3.21 -3.64 4.68
CA GLU A 49 -2.06 -4.19 5.42
C GLU A 49 -1.12 -4.99 4.51
N SER A 50 -1.47 -5.12 3.23
CA SER A 50 -0.70 -5.89 2.25
C SER A 50 -0.88 -5.30 0.86
N VAL A 51 0.07 -5.59 -0.03
CA VAL A 51 -0.02 -5.23 -1.46
C VAL A 51 -1.30 -5.80 -2.09
N ALA A 52 -1.75 -6.99 -1.69
CA ALA A 52 -3.02 -7.56 -2.13
C ALA A 52 -4.20 -6.63 -1.81
N HIS A 53 -4.27 -6.07 -0.60
CA HIS A 53 -5.35 -5.19 -0.19
C HIS A 53 -5.33 -3.87 -1.00
N PHE A 54 -4.14 -3.33 -1.30
CA PHE A 54 -4.02 -2.16 -2.19
C PHE A 54 -4.55 -2.44 -3.59
N LYS A 55 -4.20 -3.59 -4.16
CA LYS A 55 -4.70 -3.99 -5.47
C LYS A 55 -6.23 -4.13 -5.48
N GLN A 56 -6.79 -4.78 -4.46
CA GLN A 56 -8.23 -4.93 -4.31
C GLN A 56 -8.97 -3.59 -4.21
N ILE A 57 -8.42 -2.62 -3.46
CA ILE A 57 -9.10 -1.33 -3.32
C ILE A 57 -9.03 -0.51 -4.62
N ILE A 58 -7.91 -0.61 -5.35
CA ILE A 58 -7.79 0.02 -6.67
C ILE A 58 -8.84 -0.58 -7.62
N GLU A 59 -8.94 -1.90 -7.71
CA GLU A 59 -9.94 -2.57 -8.56
C GLU A 59 -11.40 -2.26 -8.15
N GLU A 60 -11.66 -1.96 -6.87
CA GLU A 60 -12.99 -1.57 -6.39
C GLU A 60 -13.36 -0.13 -6.74
N LEU A 61 -12.36 0.77 -6.84
CA LEU A 61 -12.56 2.22 -7.00
C LEU A 61 -12.27 2.74 -8.43
N SER A 62 -11.52 2.00 -9.25
CA SER A 62 -11.23 2.30 -10.66
C SER A 62 -12.38 1.93 -11.59
#